data_AF-A0A142YB02-F1
#
_entry.id   AF-A0A142YB02-F1
#
_cell.length_a   1.000
_cell.length_b   1.000
_cell.length_c   1.000
_cell.angle_alpha   90.00
_cell.angle_beta   90.00
_cell.angle_gamma   90.00
#
_symmetry.space_group_name_H-M   'P 1'
#
loop_
_entity.id
_entity.type
_entity.pdbx_description
1 polymer ?
#
loop_
_entity_poly.entity_id
_entity_poly.type
_entity_poly.pdbx_seq_one_letter_code
_entity_poly.pdbx_strand_id
1 'polypeptide(L)'
;MLRDNLANLGPPRFPFLEASLAGLLLGLADIHIASEGAWATWLYAAFATGVALGFRHAGRAWRCWLPLGISPYLVQLGAIAYGYGPPYVGEYSYEARGALFMVVPATISLGLGSLIRAGYASYGRYPRPNGEPIAIIPQTRRELAASVAGVATYVLVMYWALYASQTVYAVGYDEARFRQIVIGMSADDVEELMGPPLRKGRWSSGTEVWFYTLGCSETSSYWRRWVHLEAGRVDAIEGDYWND
;
A
#
# COMPACT_ATOMS: atom_id res chain seq x y z
N MET A 1 -17.09 37.31 28.94
CA MET A 1 -18.10 36.38 28.39
C MET A 1 -17.75 35.79 27.02
N LEU A 2 -17.35 36.56 25.99
CA LEU A 2 -16.94 35.96 24.69
C LEU A 2 -15.48 35.42 24.67
N ARG A 3 -14.59 35.94 25.53
CA ARG A 3 -13.19 35.44 25.67
C ARG A 3 -13.09 34.09 26.40
N ASP A 4 -14.01 33.78 27.32
CA ASP A 4 -13.97 32.54 28.09
C ASP A 4 -14.48 31.33 27.30
N ASN A 5 -15.23 31.55 26.22
CA ASN A 5 -15.71 30.49 25.34
C ASN A 5 -14.66 30.02 24.32
N LEU A 6 -13.69 30.85 23.95
CA LEU A 6 -12.62 30.48 23.00
C LEU A 6 -11.49 29.69 23.67
N ALA A 7 -11.22 29.89 24.96
CA ALA A 7 -10.26 29.09 25.72
C ALA A 7 -10.75 27.66 26.01
N ASN A 8 -12.08 27.45 26.05
CA ASN A 8 -12.69 26.13 26.19
C ASN A 8 -12.85 25.38 24.86
N LEU A 9 -12.76 26.09 23.73
CA LEU A 9 -12.59 25.49 22.42
C LEU A 9 -11.11 25.14 22.23
N GLY A 10 -10.63 24.16 23.01
CA GLY A 10 -9.32 23.56 22.75
C GLY A 10 -9.17 23.24 21.26
N PRO A 11 -7.93 23.26 20.71
CA PRO A 11 -7.67 23.27 19.27
C PRO A 11 -8.57 22.25 18.56
N PRO A 12 -9.26 22.66 17.48
CA PRO A 12 -10.35 21.88 16.94
C PRO A 12 -9.86 20.47 16.58
N ARG A 13 -10.32 19.51 17.39
CA ARG A 13 -9.87 18.12 17.39
C ARG A 13 -10.53 17.42 16.21
N PHE A 14 -10.00 17.63 15.02
CA PHE A 14 -10.40 16.92 13.81
C PHE A 14 -9.53 15.67 13.66
N PRO A 15 -9.94 14.49 14.20
CA PRO A 15 -9.15 13.26 14.14
C PRO A 15 -8.67 12.94 12.73
N PHE A 16 -9.48 13.23 11.71
CA PHE A 16 -9.12 13.03 10.32
C PHE A 16 -7.91 13.87 9.88
N LEU A 17 -7.87 15.17 10.20
CA LEU A 17 -6.77 16.06 9.81
C LEU A 17 -5.49 15.72 10.57
N GLU A 18 -5.58 15.47 11.87
CA GLU A 18 -4.42 15.06 12.69
C GLU A 18 -3.83 13.74 12.16
N ALA A 19 -4.68 12.75 11.85
CA ALA A 19 -4.25 11.48 11.31
C ALA A 19 -3.70 11.58 9.87
N SER A 20 -4.26 12.46 9.03
CA SER A 20 -3.75 12.70 7.68
C SER A 20 -2.36 13.32 7.74
N LEU A 21 -2.17 14.35 8.56
CA LEU A 21 -0.87 14.99 8.73
C LEU A 21 0.16 13.99 9.27
N ALA A 22 -0.19 13.21 10.29
CA ALA A 22 0.69 12.20 10.85
C ALA A 22 1.05 11.12 9.82
N GLY A 23 0.06 10.61 9.07
CA GLY A 23 0.27 9.63 8.02
C GLY A 23 1.14 10.16 6.86
N LEU A 24 0.95 11.42 6.46
CA LEU A 24 1.77 12.07 5.43
C LEU A 24 3.22 12.23 5.90
N LEU A 25 3.44 12.63 7.16
CA LEU A 25 4.79 12.72 7.74
C LEU A 25 5.45 11.34 7.82
N LEU A 26 4.71 10.29 8.18
CA LEU A 26 5.22 8.92 8.15
C LEU A 26 5.58 8.48 6.74
N GLY A 27 4.77 8.81 5.73
CA GLY A 27 5.07 8.54 4.32
C GLY A 27 6.29 9.32 3.83
N LEU A 28 6.45 10.58 4.22
CA LEU A 28 7.63 11.37 3.87
C LEU A 28 8.89 10.84 4.55
N ALA A 29 8.78 10.34 5.78
CA ALA A 29 9.89 9.69 6.46
C ALA A 29 10.26 8.38 5.74
N ASP A 30 9.27 7.57 5.34
CA ASP A 30 9.46 6.31 4.61
C ASP A 30 10.35 6.50 3.37
N ILE A 31 10.00 7.45 2.50
CA ILE A 31 10.74 7.69 1.25
C ILE A 31 12.15 8.28 1.45
N HIS A 32 12.54 8.70 2.65
CA HIS A 32 13.89 9.22 2.93
C HIS A 32 14.75 8.25 3.74
N ILE A 33 14.16 7.18 4.27
CA ILE A 33 14.82 6.22 5.14
C ILE A 33 15.23 4.99 4.30
N ALA A 34 16.32 5.10 3.56
CA ALA A 34 16.81 4.05 2.65
C ALA A 34 17.81 3.05 3.29
N SER A 35 18.03 3.11 4.61
CA SER A 35 19.02 2.23 5.26
C SER A 35 18.42 0.88 5.65
N GLU A 36 19.16 -0.20 5.39
CA GLU A 36 18.84 -1.55 5.89
C GLU A 36 18.54 -1.51 7.40
N GLY A 37 17.39 -2.09 7.80
CA GLY A 37 16.93 -2.15 9.19
C GLY A 37 16.06 -0.98 9.65
N ALA A 38 15.98 0.11 8.89
CA ALA A 38 15.19 1.27 9.33
C ALA A 38 13.67 1.11 9.13
N TRP A 39 13.25 0.06 8.42
CA TRP A 39 11.85 -0.39 8.35
C TRP A 39 11.27 -0.65 9.76
N ALA A 40 12.05 -1.21 10.68
CA ALA A 40 11.59 -1.51 12.04
C ALA A 40 11.34 -0.22 12.82
N THR A 41 12.27 0.74 12.74
CA THR A 41 12.12 2.07 13.37
C THR A 41 10.90 2.80 12.82
N TRP A 42 10.69 2.76 11.50
CA TRP A 42 9.51 3.35 10.87
C TRP A 42 8.21 2.67 11.32
N LEU A 43 8.18 1.34 11.40
CA LEU A 43 7.02 0.59 11.90
C LEU A 43 6.71 0.94 13.36
N TYR A 44 7.73 1.07 14.22
CA TYR A 44 7.56 1.51 15.60
C TYR A 44 7.03 2.94 15.69
N ALA A 45 7.51 3.85 14.84
CA ALA A 45 7.02 5.23 14.79
C ALA A 45 5.54 5.28 14.37
N ALA A 46 5.16 4.50 13.36
CA ALA A 46 3.77 4.40 12.92
C ALA A 46 2.88 3.78 14.00
N PHE A 47 3.34 2.73 14.68
CA PHE A 47 2.61 2.10 15.77
C PHE A 47 2.43 3.05 16.97
N ALA A 48 3.50 3.73 17.39
CA ALA A 48 3.44 4.72 18.46
C ALA A 48 2.49 5.88 18.11
N THR A 49 2.54 6.35 16.86
CA THR A 49 1.64 7.39 16.34
C THR A 49 0.18 6.94 16.43
N GLY A 50 -0.13 5.72 15.99
CA GLY A 50 -1.49 5.18 16.08
C GLY A 50 -1.95 4.97 17.52
N VAL A 51 -1.08 4.52 18.45
CA VAL A 51 -1.40 4.45 19.88
C VAL A 51 -1.72 5.84 20.43
N ALA A 52 -0.91 6.85 20.12
CA ALA A 52 -1.13 8.22 20.57
C ALA A 52 -2.44 8.81 20.04
N LEU A 53 -2.73 8.61 18.75
CA LEU A 53 -3.99 9.05 18.13
C LEU A 53 -5.20 8.29 18.69
N GLY A 54 -5.08 6.98 18.90
CA GLY A 54 -6.13 6.14 19.48
C GLY A 54 -6.45 6.58 20.90
N PHE A 55 -5.43 6.82 21.71
CA PHE A 55 -5.58 7.39 23.05
C PHE A 55 -6.25 8.76 22.97
N ARG A 56 -5.70 9.71 22.22
CA ARG A 56 -6.21 11.09 22.11
C ARG A 56 -7.67 11.17 21.62
N HIS A 57 -8.05 10.29 20.69
CA HIS A 57 -9.37 10.29 20.05
C HIS A 57 -10.26 9.12 20.47
N ALA A 58 -10.04 8.51 21.62
CA ALA A 58 -10.83 7.35 22.07
C ALA A 58 -12.36 7.57 21.97
N GLY A 59 -13.04 6.62 21.33
CA GLY A 59 -14.46 6.70 20.92
C GLY A 59 -14.72 7.33 19.55
N ARG A 60 -13.72 7.96 18.94
CA ARG A 60 -13.73 8.47 17.55
C ARG A 60 -12.48 8.05 16.78
N ALA A 61 -11.65 7.16 17.34
CA ALA A 61 -10.38 6.74 16.76
C ALA A 61 -10.54 6.07 15.38
N TRP A 62 -11.71 5.48 15.11
CA TRP A 62 -12.03 4.93 13.77
C TRP A 62 -11.95 5.99 12.65
N ARG A 63 -12.14 7.27 12.96
CA ARG A 63 -12.00 8.37 11.99
C ARG A 63 -10.54 8.66 11.61
N CYS A 64 -9.58 8.19 12.42
CA CYS A 64 -8.16 8.31 12.15
C CYS A 64 -7.64 7.17 11.26
N TRP A 65 -8.36 6.05 11.19
CA TRP A 65 -7.86 4.81 10.60
C TRP A 65 -7.48 4.95 9.13
N LEU A 66 -8.44 5.35 8.29
CA LEU A 66 -8.24 5.49 6.86
C LEU A 66 -7.13 6.51 6.51
N PRO A 67 -7.17 7.76 7.00
CA PRO A 67 -6.14 8.73 6.68
C PRO A 67 -4.75 8.34 7.20
N LEU A 68 -4.65 7.72 8.38
CA LEU A 68 -3.34 7.27 8.90
C LEU A 68 -2.76 6.14 8.05
N GLY A 69 -3.58 5.18 7.62
CA GLY A 69 -3.13 4.02 6.85
C GLY A 69 -2.88 4.29 5.37
N ILE A 70 -3.67 5.15 4.71
CA ILE A 70 -3.56 5.42 3.27
C ILE A 70 -2.55 6.52 2.93
N SER A 71 -2.25 7.44 3.85
CA SER A 71 -1.35 8.56 3.54
C SER A 71 0.05 8.12 3.07
N PRO A 72 0.71 7.09 3.67
CA PRO A 72 1.99 6.59 3.14
C PRO A 72 1.93 6.14 1.68
N TYR A 73 0.85 5.46 1.29
CA TYR A 73 0.59 5.06 -0.09
C TYR A 73 0.49 6.27 -1.04
N LEU A 74 -0.23 7.32 -0.63
CA LEU A 74 -0.35 8.54 -1.44
C LEU A 74 0.98 9.29 -1.57
N VAL A 75 1.80 9.29 -0.52
CA VAL A 75 3.15 9.89 -0.58
C VAL A 75 4.06 9.12 -1.53
N GLN A 76 4.06 7.79 -1.46
CA GLN A 76 4.80 6.91 -2.38
C GLN A 76 4.38 7.17 -3.85
N LEU A 77 3.08 7.21 -4.14
CA LEU A 77 2.58 7.57 -5.47
C LEU A 77 3.05 8.96 -5.93
N GLY A 78 2.97 9.94 -5.04
CA GLY A 78 3.41 11.30 -5.32
C GLY A 78 4.90 11.31 -5.67
N ALA A 79 5.74 10.66 -4.86
CA ALA A 79 7.18 10.58 -5.08
C ALA A 79 7.51 9.95 -6.44
N ILE A 80 6.87 8.83 -6.80
CA ILE A 80 7.02 8.18 -8.12
C ILE A 80 6.63 9.15 -9.24
N ALA A 81 5.49 9.85 -9.11
CA ALA A 81 5.05 10.83 -10.09
C ALA A 81 6.02 12.03 -10.23
N TYR A 82 6.76 12.37 -9.17
CA TYR A 82 7.82 13.39 -9.18
C TYR A 82 9.18 12.86 -9.67
N GLY A 83 9.27 11.58 -10.06
CA GLY A 83 10.49 10.97 -10.60
C GLY A 83 11.45 10.43 -9.55
N TYR A 84 11.01 10.24 -8.31
CA TYR A 84 11.77 9.45 -7.34
C TYR A 84 11.78 7.98 -7.79
N GLY A 85 12.87 7.28 -7.53
CA GLY A 85 13.02 5.86 -7.82
C GLY A 85 13.85 5.14 -6.76
N PRO A 86 14.31 3.91 -7.07
CA PRO A 86 15.12 3.12 -6.14
C PRO A 86 16.39 3.87 -5.68
N PRO A 87 16.84 3.69 -4.44
CA PRO A 87 16.33 2.76 -3.41
C PRO A 87 15.16 3.32 -2.56
N TYR A 88 14.69 4.54 -2.84
CA TYR A 88 13.79 5.28 -1.94
C TYR A 88 12.32 4.92 -2.12
N VAL A 89 11.91 4.75 -3.38
CA VAL A 89 10.57 4.32 -3.75
C VAL A 89 10.69 3.29 -4.86
N GLY A 90 9.62 2.53 -5.06
CA GLY A 90 9.53 1.62 -6.17
C GLY A 90 9.58 2.33 -7.52
N GLU A 91 10.02 1.63 -8.57
CA GLU A 91 10.07 2.19 -9.93
C GLU A 91 8.66 2.38 -10.50
N TYR A 92 7.72 1.53 -10.07
CA TYR A 92 6.37 1.50 -10.61
C TYR A 92 5.31 1.81 -9.56
N SER A 93 4.21 2.44 -10.00
CA SER A 93 3.10 2.83 -9.11
C SER A 93 2.42 1.66 -8.38
N TYR A 94 2.54 0.43 -8.89
CA TYR A 94 2.03 -0.75 -8.21
C TYR A 94 2.87 -1.12 -6.97
N GLU A 95 4.16 -0.76 -6.94
CA GLU A 95 5.05 -1.04 -5.81
C GLU A 95 4.66 -0.20 -4.59
N ALA A 96 4.11 0.99 -4.82
CA ALA A 96 3.54 1.81 -3.77
C ALA A 96 2.44 1.07 -2.99
N ARG A 97 1.74 0.08 -3.57
CA ARG A 97 0.70 -0.69 -2.88
C ARG A 97 1.21 -1.41 -1.63
N GLY A 98 2.50 -1.74 -1.57
CA GLY A 98 3.12 -2.26 -0.35
C GLY A 98 2.86 -1.37 0.86
N ALA A 99 2.84 -0.04 0.67
CA ALA A 99 2.56 0.91 1.73
C ALA A 99 1.11 0.83 2.27
N LEU A 100 0.15 0.24 1.53
CA LEU A 100 -1.21 0.04 2.03
C LEU A 100 -1.28 -0.95 3.18
N PHE A 101 -0.28 -1.83 3.34
CA PHE A 101 -0.19 -2.69 4.52
C PHE A 101 -0.18 -1.89 5.83
N MET A 102 0.12 -0.58 5.78
CA MET A 102 0.04 0.32 6.95
C MET A 102 -1.34 0.49 7.54
N VAL A 103 -2.38 0.13 6.79
CA VAL A 103 -3.74 0.04 7.29
C VAL A 103 -3.84 -0.96 8.45
N VAL A 104 -3.06 -2.05 8.44
CA VAL A 104 -3.05 -3.08 9.50
C VAL A 104 -2.49 -2.54 10.83
N PRO A 105 -1.22 -2.06 10.92
CA PRO A 105 -0.69 -1.52 12.16
C PRO A 105 -1.47 -0.27 12.61
N ALA A 106 -1.99 0.56 11.69
CA ALA A 106 -2.86 1.67 12.04
C ALA A 106 -4.12 1.19 12.79
N THR A 107 -4.76 0.12 12.32
CA THR A 107 -5.94 -0.47 12.97
C THR A 107 -5.62 -0.94 14.38
N ILE A 108 -4.58 -1.76 14.52
CA ILE A 108 -4.19 -2.38 15.78
C ILE A 108 -3.79 -1.32 16.81
N SER A 109 -2.92 -0.37 16.41
CA SER A 109 -2.41 0.66 17.30
C SER A 109 -3.48 1.67 17.74
N LEU A 110 -4.39 2.09 16.85
CA LEU A 110 -5.53 2.95 17.21
C LEU A 110 -6.47 2.25 18.22
N GLY A 111 -6.72 0.96 18.03
CA GLY A 111 -7.49 0.13 18.96
C GLY A 111 -6.81 0.05 20.32
N LEU A 112 -5.52 -0.26 20.35
CA LEU A 112 -4.71 -0.34 21.58
C LEU A 112 -4.71 0.99 22.34
N GLY A 113 -4.48 2.12 21.65
CA GLY A 113 -4.53 3.44 22.28
C GLY A 113 -5.90 3.75 22.89
N SER A 114 -6.98 3.38 22.19
CA SER A 114 -8.36 3.56 22.67
C SER A 114 -8.63 2.73 23.93
N LEU A 115 -8.16 1.47 23.96
CA LEU A 115 -8.27 0.56 25.11
C LEU A 115 -7.49 1.07 26.31
N ILE A 116 -6.24 1.53 26.10
CA ILE A 116 -5.42 2.11 27.16
C ILE A 116 -6.14 3.30 27.80
N ARG A 117 -6.71 4.21 26.99
CA ARG A 117 -7.45 5.35 27.56
C ARG A 117 -8.71 4.93 28.30
N ALA A 118 -9.45 3.96 27.79
CA ALA A 118 -10.61 3.41 28.50
C ALA A 118 -10.22 2.81 29.85
N GLY A 119 -9.10 2.09 29.90
CA GLY A 119 -8.51 1.58 31.15
C GLY A 119 -8.14 2.69 32.12
N TYR A 120 -7.42 3.73 31.69
CA TYR A 120 -7.13 4.87 32.58
C TYR A 120 -8.40 5.56 33.09
N ALA A 121 -9.42 5.70 32.24
CA ALA A 121 -10.69 6.32 32.61
C ALA A 121 -11.46 5.51 33.67
N SER A 122 -11.37 4.18 33.67
CA SER A 122 -12.00 3.36 34.71
C SER A 122 -11.34 3.53 36.09
N TYR A 123 -10.08 3.99 36.14
CA TYR A 123 -9.39 4.40 37.37
C TYR A 123 -9.57 5.89 37.70
N GLY A 124 -10.51 6.59 37.07
CA GLY A 124 -10.76 8.02 37.27
C GLY A 124 -9.71 8.94 36.65
N ARG A 125 -8.80 8.42 35.81
CA ARG A 125 -7.77 9.21 35.12
C ARG A 125 -8.17 9.48 33.68
N TYR A 126 -8.09 10.73 33.24
CA TYR A 126 -8.50 11.14 31.89
C TYR A 126 -9.95 10.78 31.51
N PRO A 127 -10.95 10.99 32.40
CA PRO A 127 -12.35 10.78 32.04
C PRO A 127 -12.75 11.71 30.88
N ARG A 128 -13.86 11.39 30.21
CA ARG A 128 -14.43 12.34 29.24
C ARG A 128 -14.90 13.60 29.99
N PRO A 129 -14.81 14.78 29.37
CA PRO A 129 -15.29 16.03 29.99
C PRO A 129 -16.76 15.99 30.38
N ASN A 130 -17.58 15.20 29.69
CA ASN A 130 -19.01 15.02 29.96
C ASN A 130 -19.32 13.89 30.97
N GLY A 131 -18.30 13.24 31.54
CA GLY A 131 -18.46 12.13 32.49
C GLY A 131 -18.90 10.80 31.86
N GLU A 132 -19.20 10.76 30.56
CA GLU A 132 -19.62 9.53 29.90
C GLU A 132 -18.47 8.51 29.80
N PRO A 133 -18.78 7.20 29.88
CA PRO A 133 -17.79 6.17 29.63
C PRO A 133 -17.26 6.25 28.19
N ILE A 134 -16.01 5.85 28.00
CA ILE A 134 -15.40 5.76 26.67
C ILE A 134 -16.00 4.56 25.95
N ALA A 135 -16.92 4.83 25.04
CA ALA A 135 -17.48 3.81 24.16
C ALA A 135 -16.41 3.28 23.20
N ILE A 136 -16.08 1.99 23.32
CA ILE A 136 -15.21 1.27 22.38
C ILE A 136 -16.07 0.62 21.27
N ILE A 137 -17.27 0.17 21.64
CA ILE A 137 -18.23 -0.45 20.75
C ILE A 137 -19.21 0.64 20.26
N PRO A 138 -19.64 0.60 18.98
CA PRO A 138 -20.71 1.47 18.49
C PRO A 138 -21.96 1.40 19.36
N GLN A 139 -22.45 2.53 19.83
CA GLN A 139 -23.67 2.60 20.66
C GLN A 139 -24.89 2.95 19.83
N THR A 140 -24.71 3.61 18.69
CA THR A 140 -25.79 4.02 17.80
C THR A 140 -25.80 3.21 16.51
N ARG A 141 -26.98 3.08 15.88
CA ARG A 141 -27.12 2.47 14.54
C ARG A 141 -26.24 3.14 13.49
N ARG A 142 -26.06 4.47 13.60
CA ARG A 142 -25.20 5.25 12.70
C ARG A 142 -23.72 4.89 12.87
N GLU A 143 -23.26 4.77 14.12
CA GLU A 143 -21.90 4.31 14.42
C GLU A 143 -21.67 2.88 13.96
N LEU A 144 -22.65 1.99 14.17
CA LEU A 144 -22.56 0.61 13.70
C LEU A 144 -22.43 0.55 12.17
N ALA A 145 -23.28 1.29 11.44
CA ALA A 145 -23.19 1.38 9.99
C ALA A 145 -21.83 1.94 9.53
N ALA A 146 -21.29 2.95 10.22
CA ALA A 146 -19.96 3.49 9.93
C ALA A 146 -18.85 2.47 10.18
N SER A 147 -18.94 1.68 11.27
CA SER A 147 -18.00 0.59 11.55
C SER A 147 -18.05 -0.49 10.49
N VAL A 148 -19.25 -0.92 10.06
CA VAL A 148 -19.41 -1.91 8.98
C VAL A 148 -18.82 -1.39 7.67
N ALA A 149 -19.12 -0.14 7.28
CA ALA A 149 -18.54 0.48 6.10
C ALA A 149 -17.00 0.58 6.20
N GLY A 150 -16.46 0.88 7.39
CA GLY A 150 -15.03 0.88 7.67
C GLY A 150 -14.39 -0.49 7.49
N VAL A 151 -15.00 -1.55 8.01
CA VAL A 151 -14.53 -2.93 7.83
C VAL A 151 -14.60 -3.36 6.37
N ALA A 152 -15.69 -3.06 5.65
CA ALA A 152 -15.80 -3.35 4.23
C ALA A 152 -14.71 -2.62 3.42
N THR A 153 -14.44 -1.35 3.75
CA THR A 153 -13.35 -0.57 3.16
C THR A 153 -11.99 -1.20 3.46
N TYR A 154 -11.76 -1.63 4.71
CA TYR A 154 -10.54 -2.32 5.12
C TYR A 154 -10.31 -3.57 4.27
N VAL A 155 -11.33 -4.43 4.15
CA VAL A 155 -11.26 -5.67 3.38
C VAL A 155 -10.98 -5.37 1.92
N LEU A 156 -11.63 -4.35 1.34
CA LEU A 156 -11.41 -3.96 -0.05
C LEU A 156 -9.98 -3.45 -0.28
N VAL A 157 -9.46 -2.61 0.62
CA VAL A 157 -8.09 -2.09 0.53
C VAL A 157 -7.06 -3.21 0.69
N MET A 158 -7.27 -4.14 1.62
CA MET A 158 -6.40 -5.31 1.80
C MET A 158 -6.47 -6.27 0.63
N TYR A 159 -7.67 -6.53 0.12
CA TYR A 159 -7.83 -7.35 -1.08
C TYR A 159 -7.08 -6.72 -2.26
N TRP A 160 -7.21 -5.41 -2.45
CA TRP A 160 -6.51 -4.70 -3.51
C TRP A 160 -4.99 -4.66 -3.30
N ALA A 161 -4.51 -4.53 -2.06
CA ALA A 161 -3.08 -4.58 -1.75
C ALA A 161 -2.47 -5.97 -1.96
N LEU A 162 -3.21 -7.04 -1.62
CA LEU A 162 -2.74 -8.43 -1.63
C LEU A 162 -2.92 -9.12 -3.00
N TYR A 163 -4.04 -8.87 -3.67
CA TYR A 163 -4.49 -9.62 -4.85
C TYR A 163 -4.49 -8.81 -6.14
N ALA A 164 -3.83 -7.65 -6.16
CA ALA A 164 -3.58 -6.99 -7.43
C ALA A 164 -2.52 -7.77 -8.24
N SER A 165 -2.92 -8.90 -8.82
CA SER A 165 -2.17 -9.62 -9.85
C SER A 165 -2.03 -8.69 -11.05
N GLN A 166 -0.95 -7.92 -11.09
CA GLN A 166 -0.69 -7.05 -12.21
C GLN A 166 0.43 -7.68 -13.00
N THR A 167 0.00 -8.45 -14.00
CA THR A 167 0.84 -8.69 -15.16
C THR A 167 1.20 -7.34 -15.74
N VAL A 168 2.47 -6.96 -15.62
CA VAL A 168 3.01 -5.79 -16.28
C VAL A 168 3.31 -6.22 -17.71
N TYR A 169 2.76 -5.52 -18.69
CA TYR A 169 2.96 -5.81 -20.11
C TYR A 169 3.94 -4.81 -20.73
N ALA A 170 4.73 -5.26 -21.70
CA ALA A 170 5.56 -4.39 -22.52
C ALA A 170 4.74 -3.28 -23.20
N VAL A 171 5.37 -2.13 -23.44
CA VAL A 171 4.70 -1.00 -24.12
C VAL A 171 4.32 -1.43 -25.53
N GLY A 172 3.04 -1.28 -25.89
CA GLY A 172 2.51 -1.70 -27.19
C GLY A 172 2.25 -3.20 -27.31
N TYR A 173 2.35 -3.96 -26.22
CA TYR A 173 2.01 -5.38 -26.20
C TYR A 173 0.58 -5.61 -26.69
N ASP A 174 0.43 -6.59 -27.58
CA ASP A 174 -0.85 -7.07 -28.08
C ASP A 174 -0.85 -8.60 -28.08
N GLU A 175 -1.86 -9.19 -27.45
CA GLU A 175 -1.97 -10.64 -27.29
C GLU A 175 -2.16 -11.34 -28.65
N ALA A 176 -2.80 -10.70 -29.64
CA ALA A 176 -2.98 -11.30 -30.96
C ALA A 176 -1.66 -11.32 -31.75
N ARG A 177 -0.78 -10.32 -31.57
CA ARG A 177 0.59 -10.34 -32.11
C ARG A 177 1.45 -11.39 -31.43
N PHE A 178 1.35 -11.52 -30.10
CA PHE A 178 2.12 -12.54 -29.37
C PHE A 178 1.84 -13.95 -29.88
N ARG A 179 0.56 -14.24 -30.19
CA ARG A 179 0.14 -15.54 -30.76
C ARG A 179 0.61 -15.79 -32.20
N GLN A 180 1.16 -14.80 -32.89
CA GLN A 180 1.73 -14.96 -34.23
C GLN A 180 3.20 -15.38 -34.19
N ILE A 181 3.86 -15.32 -33.03
CA ILE A 181 5.23 -15.80 -32.86
C ILE A 181 5.22 -17.32 -33.02
N VAL A 182 6.14 -17.83 -33.83
CA VAL A 182 6.33 -19.27 -34.06
C VAL A 182 7.78 -19.66 -33.79
N ILE A 183 7.99 -20.92 -33.43
CA ILE A 183 9.33 -21.49 -33.28
C ILE A 183 10.10 -21.32 -34.60
N GLY A 184 11.35 -20.88 -34.50
CA GLY A 184 12.24 -20.58 -35.62
C GLY A 184 12.15 -19.16 -36.18
N MET A 185 11.19 -18.33 -35.72
CA MET A 185 11.16 -16.90 -36.05
C MET A 185 12.47 -16.22 -35.59
N SER A 186 13.01 -15.26 -36.34
CA SER A 186 14.23 -14.58 -35.93
C SER A 186 13.96 -13.59 -34.79
N ALA A 187 14.97 -13.27 -33.99
CA ALA A 187 14.87 -12.26 -32.95
C ALA A 187 14.40 -10.90 -33.51
N ASP A 188 14.90 -10.51 -34.68
CA ASP A 188 14.55 -9.25 -35.35
C ASP A 188 13.06 -9.23 -35.76
N ASP A 189 12.55 -10.33 -36.33
CA ASP A 189 11.13 -10.45 -36.70
C ASP A 189 10.22 -10.38 -35.45
N VAL A 190 10.65 -10.98 -34.33
CA VAL A 190 9.92 -10.92 -33.06
C VAL A 190 9.88 -9.49 -32.53
N GLU A 191 11.01 -8.78 -32.54
CA GLU A 191 11.09 -7.39 -32.07
C GLU A 191 10.32 -6.43 -32.96
N GLU A 192 10.32 -6.63 -34.28
CA GLU A 192 9.49 -5.86 -35.21
C GLU A 192 7.99 -6.09 -34.96
N LEU A 193 7.59 -7.34 -34.75
CA LEU A 193 6.20 -7.72 -34.50
C LEU A 193 5.68 -7.19 -33.15
N MET A 194 6.43 -7.41 -32.08
CA MET A 194 5.99 -7.16 -30.71
C MET A 194 6.42 -5.81 -30.15
N GLY A 195 7.44 -5.18 -30.74
CA GLY A 195 8.19 -4.12 -30.10
C GLY A 195 9.22 -4.64 -29.09
N PRO A 196 9.90 -3.72 -28.37
CA PRO A 196 10.91 -4.09 -27.39
C PRO A 196 10.28 -4.81 -26.17
N PRO A 197 10.91 -5.89 -25.67
CA PRO A 197 10.46 -6.53 -24.43
C PRO A 197 10.75 -5.66 -23.20
N LEU A 198 10.08 -5.94 -22.07
CA LEU A 198 10.36 -5.25 -20.79
C LEU A 198 11.79 -5.51 -20.30
N ARG A 199 12.26 -6.74 -20.51
CA ARG A 199 13.59 -7.19 -20.10
C ARG A 199 14.10 -8.22 -21.10
N LYS A 200 15.42 -8.23 -21.35
CA LYS A 200 16.14 -9.32 -22.01
C LYS A 200 17.09 -9.92 -20.97
N GLY A 201 17.07 -11.23 -20.82
CA GLY A 201 17.94 -11.97 -19.91
C GLY A 201 18.64 -13.13 -20.63
N ARG A 202 19.62 -13.74 -19.98
CA ARG A 202 20.30 -14.93 -20.50
C ARG A 202 20.44 -15.96 -19.39
N TRP A 203 20.04 -17.19 -19.68
CA TRP A 203 20.23 -18.33 -18.77
C TRP A 203 21.64 -18.89 -18.87
N SER A 204 22.03 -19.72 -17.89
CA SER A 204 23.35 -20.37 -17.84
C SER A 204 23.61 -21.31 -19.02
N SER A 205 22.56 -21.81 -19.69
CA SER A 205 22.63 -22.58 -20.93
C SER A 205 23.08 -21.75 -22.14
N GLY A 206 23.10 -20.42 -22.04
CA GLY A 206 23.31 -19.51 -23.16
C GLY A 206 22.02 -19.09 -23.88
N THR A 207 20.88 -19.71 -23.55
CA THR A 207 19.55 -19.35 -24.05
C THR A 207 19.21 -17.92 -23.61
N GLU A 208 18.85 -17.08 -24.57
CA GLU A 208 18.35 -15.74 -24.31
C GLU A 208 16.85 -15.77 -24.06
N VAL A 209 16.34 -14.97 -23.13
CA VAL A 209 14.92 -14.94 -22.75
C VAL A 209 14.43 -13.51 -22.79
N TRP A 210 13.36 -13.29 -23.55
CA TRP A 210 12.71 -12.00 -23.70
C TRP A 210 11.40 -12.01 -22.90
N PHE A 211 11.28 -11.05 -21.98
CA PHE A 211 10.16 -10.94 -21.06
C PHE A 211 9.20 -9.86 -21.57
N TYR A 212 8.11 -10.26 -22.23
CA TYR A 212 7.04 -9.31 -22.62
C TYR A 212 6.04 -9.06 -21.50
N THR A 213 6.05 -9.92 -20.48
CA THR A 213 5.38 -9.67 -19.22
C THR A 213 6.28 -9.95 -18.02
N LEU A 214 6.03 -9.22 -16.95
CA LEU A 214 6.63 -9.42 -15.63
C LEU A 214 5.54 -9.47 -14.55
N GLY A 215 5.81 -10.24 -13.51
CA GLY A 215 5.11 -10.13 -12.24
C GLY A 215 5.48 -8.84 -11.52
N CYS A 216 4.59 -8.33 -10.67
CA CYS A 216 4.84 -7.15 -9.85
C CYS A 216 5.78 -7.44 -8.65
N SER A 217 5.91 -8.70 -8.24
CA SER A 217 6.86 -9.15 -7.24
C SER A 217 7.34 -10.56 -7.57
N GLU A 218 8.41 -11.01 -6.91
CA GLU A 218 8.92 -12.38 -7.05
C GLU A 218 7.85 -13.44 -6.75
N THR A 219 6.93 -13.13 -5.84
CA THR A 219 5.83 -14.01 -5.40
C THR A 219 4.49 -13.75 -6.08
N SER A 220 4.46 -12.92 -7.13
CA SER A 220 3.21 -12.57 -7.78
C SER A 220 2.82 -13.61 -8.83
N SER A 221 1.54 -13.99 -8.86
CA SER A 221 0.96 -14.72 -9.98
C SER A 221 0.68 -13.75 -11.14
N TYR A 222 1.00 -14.14 -12.38
CA TYR A 222 0.81 -13.29 -13.57
C TYR A 222 0.71 -14.11 -14.85
N TRP A 223 0.19 -13.51 -15.92
CA TRP A 223 0.19 -14.09 -17.25
C TRP A 223 1.58 -13.97 -17.88
N ARG A 224 2.28 -15.08 -18.00
CA ARG A 224 3.64 -15.16 -18.52
C ARG A 224 3.62 -15.15 -20.05
N ARG A 225 4.45 -14.28 -20.64
CA ARG A 225 4.58 -14.07 -22.09
C ARG A 225 6.06 -13.95 -22.41
N TRP A 226 6.76 -15.08 -22.35
CA TRP A 226 8.20 -15.13 -22.52
C TRP A 226 8.55 -15.81 -23.84
N VAL A 227 9.63 -15.33 -24.46
CA VAL A 227 10.16 -15.88 -25.70
C VAL A 227 11.60 -16.29 -25.44
N HIS A 228 11.92 -17.56 -25.67
CA HIS A 228 13.25 -18.12 -25.53
C HIS A 228 13.90 -18.16 -26.90
N LEU A 229 15.12 -17.65 -27.00
CA LEU A 229 15.89 -17.55 -28.21
C LEU A 229 17.18 -18.38 -28.06
N GLU A 230 17.44 -19.21 -29.05
CA GLU A 230 18.71 -19.92 -29.21
C GLU A 230 19.29 -19.59 -30.58
N ALA A 231 20.57 -19.21 -30.61
CA ALA A 231 21.25 -18.75 -31.83
C ALA A 231 20.48 -17.66 -32.62
N GLY A 232 19.80 -16.76 -31.91
CA GLY A 232 19.05 -15.64 -32.50
C GLY A 232 17.70 -16.02 -33.10
N ARG A 233 17.16 -17.21 -32.81
CA ARG A 233 15.85 -17.67 -33.29
C ARG A 233 15.01 -18.22 -32.14
N VAL A 234 13.69 -18.13 -32.25
CA VAL A 234 12.74 -18.62 -31.26
C VAL A 234 12.87 -20.13 -31.11
N ASP A 235 13.22 -20.57 -29.91
CA ASP A 235 13.29 -21.97 -29.53
C ASP A 235 12.03 -22.40 -28.76
N ALA A 236 11.60 -21.58 -27.80
CA ALA A 236 10.40 -21.83 -27.00
C ALA A 236 9.59 -20.56 -26.74
N ILE A 237 8.30 -20.73 -26.47
CA ILE A 237 7.35 -19.65 -26.17
C ILE A 237 6.55 -20.07 -24.94
N GLU A 238 6.59 -19.26 -23.88
CA GLU A 238 5.79 -19.46 -22.67
C GLU A 238 4.63 -18.47 -22.65
N GLY A 239 3.41 -18.99 -22.74
CA GLY A 239 2.16 -18.23 -22.86
C GLY A 239 1.10 -18.66 -21.84
N ASP A 240 1.50 -18.94 -20.60
CA ASP A 240 0.66 -19.54 -19.56
C ASP A 240 0.38 -18.59 -18.39
N TYR A 241 -0.35 -19.09 -17.39
CA TYR A 241 -0.52 -18.42 -16.11
C TYR A 241 0.52 -18.96 -15.13
N TRP A 242 1.47 -18.12 -14.73
CA TRP A 242 2.43 -18.44 -13.70
C TRP A 242 1.78 -18.25 -12.32
N ASN A 243 1.79 -19.30 -11.51
CA ASN A 243 1.29 -19.26 -10.15
C ASN A 243 2.41 -19.68 -9.18
N ASP A 244 2.97 -18.69 -8.49
CA ASP A 244 3.89 -18.91 -7.37
C ASP A 244 3.14 -19.19 -6.06
#